data_AF-A0A836PN44-F1
#
_entry.id   AF-A0A836PN44-F1
#
_cell.length_a   1.000
_cell.length_b   1.000
_cell.length_c   1.000
_cell.angle_alpha   90.00
_cell.angle_beta   90.00
_cell.angle_gamma   90.00
#
_symmetry.space_group_name_H-M   'P 1'
#
loop_
_entity.id
_entity.type
_entity.pdbx_description
1 polymer ?
#
loop_
_entity_poly.entity_id
_entity_poly.type
_entity_poly.pdbx_seq_one_letter_code
_entity_poly.pdbx_strand_id
1 'polypeptide(L)'
;MQINLCFKAYSCKLNLAACKSFHEQTGKDLNYLLMCYLELFRNNADLGTVERLKEAFGMETFDVIAKLFHCLIVQENKSIPLAEIEDSMFRVGWMPTDSDTDMCEPWPMVVTKLATDVSAYYSDLDKKKVIT
;
A
#
# COMPACT_ATOMS: atom_id res chain seq x y z
N MET A 1 -1.36 -4.78 10.46
CA MET A 1 -0.38 -4.68 9.35
C MET A 1 0.42 -3.40 9.55
N GLN A 2 1.52 -3.21 8.83
CA GLN A 2 2.34 -1.99 8.93
C GLN A 2 2.67 -1.45 7.54
N ILE A 3 2.69 -0.12 7.42
CA ILE A 3 3.14 0.58 6.22
C ILE A 3 4.42 1.32 6.61
N ASN A 4 5.54 1.00 5.96
CA ASN A 4 6.82 1.66 6.20
C ASN A 4 7.00 2.75 5.16
N LEU A 5 7.10 4.01 5.59
CA LEU A 5 7.43 5.15 4.74
C LEU A 5 8.55 5.93 5.42
N CYS A 6 9.40 6.61 4.64
CA CYS A 6 10.59 7.41 5.01
C CYS A 6 10.91 7.55 6.51
N PHE A 7 10.01 8.15 7.28
CA PHE A 7 10.25 8.53 8.67
C PHE A 7 9.90 7.48 9.72
N LYS A 8 8.87 6.67 9.48
CA LYS A 8 8.34 5.74 10.49
C LYS A 8 7.49 4.62 9.90
N ALA A 9 7.37 3.55 10.67
CA ALA A 9 6.39 2.51 10.45
C ALA A 9 5.03 3.00 10.99
N TYR A 10 4.00 2.91 10.16
CA TYR A 10 2.62 3.26 10.51
C TYR A 10 1.81 1.98 10.72
N SER A 11 1.25 1.81 11.91
CA SER A 11 0.22 0.80 12.12
C SER A 11 -0.98 1.11 11.24
N CYS A 12 -1.51 0.09 10.57
CA CYS A 12 -2.64 0.24 9.67
C CYS A 12 -3.60 -0.96 9.77
N LYS A 13 -4.85 -0.70 9.41
CA LYS A 13 -5.91 -1.70 9.45
C LYS A 13 -6.84 -1.58 8.26
N LEU A 14 -7.01 -2.71 7.57
CA LEU A 14 -8.04 -2.88 6.56
C LEU A 14 -9.37 -3.23 7.25
N ASN A 15 -10.36 -2.36 7.09
CA ASN A 15 -11.72 -2.57 7.59
C ASN A 15 -12.73 -1.87 6.66
N LEU A 16 -14.03 -2.07 6.91
CA LEU A 16 -15.08 -1.46 6.08
C LEU A 16 -15.03 0.07 6.08
N ALA A 17 -14.63 0.70 7.19
CA ALA A 17 -14.52 2.16 7.29
C ALA A 17 -13.40 2.71 6.41
N ALA A 18 -12.24 2.04 6.35
CA ALA A 18 -11.16 2.39 5.45
C ALA A 18 -11.59 2.27 3.98
N CYS A 19 -12.26 1.18 3.61
CA CYS A 19 -12.75 0.99 2.23
C CYS A 19 -13.76 2.07 1.83
N LYS A 20 -14.73 2.38 2.71
CA LYS A 20 -15.72 3.45 2.47
C LYS A 20 -15.05 4.81 2.32
N SER A 21 -14.17 5.17 3.26
CA SER A 21 -13.48 6.46 3.22
C SER A 21 -12.62 6.60 1.97
N PHE A 22 -11.93 5.54 1.55
CA PHE A 22 -11.16 5.54 0.31
C PHE A 22 -12.05 5.74 -0.92
N HIS A 23 -13.18 5.04 -0.98
CA HIS A 23 -14.14 5.18 -2.07
C HIS A 23 -14.73 6.60 -2.13
N GLU A 24 -15.11 7.17 -0.99
CA GLU A 24 -15.63 8.54 -0.90
C GLU A 24 -14.61 9.58 -1.39
N GLN A 25 -13.31 9.36 -1.13
CA GLN A 25 -12.25 10.30 -1.51
C GLN A 25 -11.75 10.17 -2.94
N THR A 26 -11.93 9.00 -3.58
CA THR A 26 -11.28 8.67 -4.86
C THR A 26 -12.21 8.12 -5.93
N GLY A 27 -13.41 7.68 -5.56
CA GLY A 27 -14.33 6.93 -6.41
C GLY A 27 -13.87 5.49 -6.72
N LYS A 28 -12.78 5.01 -6.11
CA LYS A 28 -12.18 3.70 -6.41
C LYS A 28 -12.46 2.68 -5.30
N ASP A 29 -12.32 1.40 -5.63
CA ASP A 29 -12.40 0.31 -4.65
C ASP A 29 -10.99 -0.03 -4.15
N LEU A 30 -10.80 0.01 -2.82
CA LEU A 30 -9.50 -0.20 -2.19
C LEU A 30 -8.98 -1.62 -2.42
N ASN A 31 -9.83 -2.63 -2.24
CA ASN A 31 -9.40 -4.02 -2.39
C ASN A 31 -9.07 -4.34 -3.85
N TYR A 32 -9.89 -3.86 -4.78
CA TYR A 32 -9.63 -3.97 -6.21
C TYR A 32 -8.28 -3.37 -6.58
N LEU A 33 -7.98 -2.17 -6.10
CA LEU A 33 -6.69 -1.53 -6.36
C LEU A 33 -5.52 -2.35 -5.81
N LEU A 34 -5.62 -2.87 -4.58
CA LEU A 34 -4.60 -3.76 -4.02
C LEU A 34 -4.43 -5.04 -4.85
N MET A 35 -5.52 -5.63 -5.34
CA MET A 35 -5.47 -6.80 -6.23
C MET A 35 -4.75 -6.48 -7.55
N CYS A 36 -4.99 -5.31 -8.14
CA CYS A 36 -4.29 -4.88 -9.36
C CYS A 36 -2.77 -4.78 -9.15
N TYR A 37 -2.31 -4.26 -8.00
CA TYR A 37 -0.87 -4.21 -7.68
C TYR A 37 -0.26 -5.62 -7.53
N LEU A 38 -0.96 -6.55 -6.88
CA LEU A 38 -0.52 -7.95 -6.78
C LEU A 38 -0.39 -8.60 -8.16
N GLU A 39 -1.39 -8.40 -9.00
CA GLU A 39 -1.41 -8.95 -10.34
C GLU A 39 -0.28 -8.37 -11.20
N LEU A 40 -0.05 -7.06 -11.15
CA LEU A 40 1.03 -6.40 -11.87
C LEU A 40 2.39 -7.00 -11.49
N PHE A 41 2.68 -7.11 -10.20
CA PHE A 41 3.98 -7.62 -9.76
C PHE A 41 4.15 -9.11 -10.06
N ARG A 42 3.07 -9.89 -10.08
CA ARG A 42 3.09 -11.32 -10.45
C ARG A 42 3.27 -11.52 -11.96
N ASN A 43 2.53 -10.76 -12.77
CA ASN A 43 2.53 -10.92 -14.23
C ASN A 43 3.83 -10.39 -14.86
N ASN A 44 4.54 -9.50 -14.17
CA ASN A 44 5.80 -8.91 -14.61
C ASN A 44 7.00 -9.41 -13.79
N ALA A 45 6.98 -10.66 -13.32
CA ALA A 45 8.04 -11.23 -12.47
C ALA A 45 9.37 -11.44 -13.23
N ASP A 46 9.31 -11.51 -14.56
CA ASP A 46 10.43 -11.65 -15.49
C ASP A 46 11.08 -10.30 -15.87
N LEU A 47 10.40 -9.18 -15.62
CA LEU A 47 10.90 -7.84 -15.93
C LEU A 47 11.92 -7.35 -14.89
N GLY A 48 12.80 -6.45 -15.33
CA GLY A 48 13.74 -5.76 -14.44
C GLY A 48 13.02 -4.81 -13.47
N THR A 49 13.67 -4.49 -12.35
CA THR A 49 13.09 -3.62 -11.30
C THR A 49 12.60 -2.27 -11.84
N VAL A 50 13.35 -1.63 -12.73
CA VAL A 50 12.97 -0.33 -13.33
C VAL A 50 11.69 -0.45 -14.15
N GLU A 51 11.55 -1.50 -14.94
CA GLU A 51 10.37 -1.74 -15.79
C GLU A 51 9.13 -2.02 -14.92
N ARG A 52 9.29 -2.87 -13.91
CA ARG A 52 8.21 -3.16 -12.94
C ARG A 52 7.75 -1.90 -12.22
N LEU A 53 8.68 -1.06 -11.78
CA LEU A 53 8.36 0.21 -11.13
C LEU A 53 7.66 1.16 -12.09
N LYS A 54 8.12 1.28 -13.33
CA LYS A 54 7.48 2.13 -14.35
C LYS A 54 6.01 1.73 -14.55
N GLU A 55 5.72 0.44 -14.68
CA GLU A 55 4.34 -0.07 -14.79
C GLU A 55 3.54 0.24 -13.51
N ALA A 56 4.14 0.03 -12.34
CA ALA A 56 3.48 0.24 -11.05
C ALA A 56 3.18 1.73 -10.75
N PHE A 57 4.07 2.64 -11.17
CA PHE A 57 3.86 4.09 -11.15
C PHE A 57 2.75 4.51 -12.13
N GLY A 58 2.60 3.79 -13.25
CA GLY A 58 1.57 4.05 -14.25
C GLY A 58 0.16 3.61 -13.84
N MET A 59 0.02 2.80 -12.79
CA MET A 59 -1.28 2.24 -12.37
C MET A 59 -2.18 3.29 -11.73
N GLU A 60 -1.63 4.12 -10.85
CA GLU A 60 -2.38 5.15 -10.12
C GLU A 60 -1.54 6.40 -9.85
N THR A 61 -2.25 7.48 -9.56
CA THR A 61 -1.60 8.74 -9.21
C THR A 61 -1.08 8.74 -7.78
N PHE A 62 -0.07 9.56 -7.53
CA PHE A 62 0.49 9.80 -6.21
C PHE A 62 -0.59 10.14 -5.16
N ASP A 63 -1.54 11.03 -5.50
CA ASP A 63 -2.64 11.44 -4.63
C ASP A 63 -3.55 10.27 -4.23
N VAL A 64 -3.90 9.40 -5.18
CA VAL A 64 -4.75 8.23 -4.90
C VAL A 64 -4.04 7.28 -3.94
N ILE A 65 -2.74 7.05 -4.13
CA ILE A 65 -1.97 6.15 -3.26
C ILE A 65 -1.74 6.75 -1.87
N ALA A 66 -1.50 8.05 -1.78
CA ALA A 66 -1.42 8.73 -0.48
C ALA A 66 -2.71 8.58 0.31
N LYS A 67 -3.87 8.75 -0.35
CA LYS A 67 -5.20 8.51 0.25
C LYS A 67 -5.41 7.05 0.63
N LEU A 68 -4.92 6.09 -0.15
CA LEU A 68 -4.98 4.67 0.19
C LEU A 68 -4.26 4.40 1.52
N PHE A 69 -3.01 4.86 1.64
CA PHE A 69 -2.25 4.69 2.89
C PHE A 69 -2.91 5.41 4.05
N HIS A 70 -3.30 6.68 3.86
CA HIS A 70 -3.94 7.49 4.88
C HIS A 70 -5.22 6.84 5.41
N CYS A 71 -6.12 6.38 4.52
CA CYS A 71 -7.37 5.74 4.90
C CYS A 71 -7.18 4.49 5.77
N LEU A 72 -6.10 3.74 5.57
CA LEU A 72 -5.75 2.56 6.37
C LEU A 72 -5.07 2.92 7.70
N ILE A 73 -4.24 3.96 7.70
CA ILE A 73 -3.48 4.42 8.87
C ILE A 73 -4.42 5.09 9.88
N VAL A 74 -5.35 5.93 9.44
CA VAL A 74 -6.26 6.66 10.35
C VAL A 74 -7.24 5.76 11.10
N GLN A 75 -7.38 4.50 10.69
CA GLN A 75 -8.15 3.51 11.47
C GLN A 75 -7.47 3.17 12.79
N GLU A 76 -6.15 3.28 12.85
CA GLU A 76 -5.34 3.01 14.04
C GLU A 76 -4.89 4.32 14.70
N ASN A 77 -4.57 5.36 13.92
CA ASN A 77 -4.17 6.66 14.45
C ASN A 77 -4.78 7.82 13.66
N LYS A 78 -5.84 8.41 14.21
CA LYS A 78 -6.57 9.55 13.62
C LYS A 78 -5.81 10.88 13.63
N SER A 79 -4.69 10.98 14.37
CA SER A 79 -3.93 12.23 14.46
C SER A 79 -2.99 12.44 13.26
N ILE A 80 -2.82 11.44 12.39
CA ILE A 80 -1.91 11.52 11.25
C ILE A 80 -2.59 12.29 10.10
N PRO A 81 -2.06 13.47 9.71
CA PRO A 81 -2.60 14.21 8.58
C PRO A 81 -2.15 13.57 7.25
N LEU A 82 -2.95 13.74 6.20
CA LEU A 82 -2.61 13.25 4.86
C LEU A 82 -1.26 13.82 4.36
N ALA A 83 -1.00 15.10 4.64
CA ALA A 83 0.25 15.77 4.25
C ALA A 83 1.51 15.09 4.80
N GLU A 84 1.45 14.43 5.96
CA GLU A 84 2.58 13.67 6.50
C GLU A 84 2.86 12.40 5.68
N ILE A 85 1.80 11.74 5.19
CA ILE A 85 1.91 10.58 4.31
C ILE A 85 2.49 10.99 2.96
N GLU A 86 2.00 12.09 2.40
CA GLU A 86 2.50 12.65 1.13
C GLU A 86 3.98 13.04 1.24
N ASP A 87 4.38 13.78 2.27
CA ASP A 87 5.80 14.13 2.46
C ASP A 87 6.68 12.88 2.65
N SER A 88 6.18 11.86 3.38
CA SER A 88 6.88 10.60 3.53
C SER A 88 7.07 9.87 2.19
N MET A 89 6.03 9.80 1.36
CA MET A 89 6.08 9.17 0.03
C MET A 89 6.96 9.93 -0.95
N PHE A 90 7.03 11.26 -0.84
CA PHE A 90 7.84 12.08 -1.74
C PHE A 90 9.35 11.89 -1.49
N ARG A 91 9.76 11.68 -0.23
CA ARG A 91 11.18 11.65 0.17
C ARG A 91 11.93 10.37 -0.17
N VAL A 92 11.24 9.25 -0.32
CA VAL A 92 11.86 7.95 -0.63
C VAL A 92 12.30 7.82 -2.09
N GLY A 93 11.98 8.81 -2.93
CA GLY A 93 12.32 8.79 -4.35
C GLY A 93 11.50 7.77 -5.14
N TRP A 94 11.97 7.47 -6.36
CA TRP A 94 11.26 6.61 -7.31
C TRP A 94 11.96 5.27 -7.60
N MET A 95 13.17 5.09 -7.06
CA MET A 95 13.96 3.87 -7.18
C MET A 95 14.22 3.27 -5.81
N PRO A 96 14.34 1.93 -5.70
CA PRO A 96 14.81 1.30 -4.49
C PRO A 96 16.26 1.73 -4.26
N THR A 97 16.66 1.74 -3.00
CA THR A 97 18.03 2.07 -2.61
C THR A 97 18.68 0.83 -2.03
N ASP A 98 20.01 0.74 -2.10
CA ASP A 98 20.78 -0.33 -1.45
C ASP A 98 20.82 -0.18 0.10
N SER A 99 19.89 0.60 0.66
CA SER A 99 19.76 0.83 2.10
C SER A 99 19.21 -0.43 2.76
N ASP A 100 19.84 -0.88 3.84
CA ASP A 100 19.35 -2.01 4.64
C ASP A 100 18.03 -1.71 5.39
N THR A 101 17.45 -0.51 5.20
CA THR A 101 16.20 -0.11 5.85
C THR A 101 15.03 -0.15 4.87
N ASP A 102 13.97 -0.88 5.24
CA ASP A 102 12.66 -0.93 4.56
C ASP A 102 11.93 0.44 4.49
N MET A 103 12.60 1.54 4.86
CA MET A 103 12.04 2.88 4.99
C MET A 103 12.28 3.74 3.75
N CYS A 104 13.15 3.29 2.85
CA CYS A 104 13.55 4.02 1.65
C CYS A 104 12.94 3.42 0.38
N GLU A 105 11.93 2.56 0.51
CA GLU A 105 11.29 1.91 -0.62
C GLU A 105 10.36 2.87 -1.36
N PRO A 106 10.38 2.90 -2.71
CA PRO A 106 9.46 3.72 -3.47
C PRO A 106 8.03 3.25 -3.21
N TRP A 107 7.09 4.19 -3.15
CA TRP A 107 5.71 3.89 -2.74
C TRP A 107 5.03 2.75 -3.52
N PRO A 108 5.30 2.46 -4.82
CA PRO A 108 4.64 1.33 -5.49
C PRO A 108 5.04 -0.02 -4.89
N MET A 109 6.28 -0.15 -4.39
CA MET A 109 6.72 -1.34 -3.68
C MET A 109 6.07 -1.46 -2.31
N VAL A 110 5.90 -0.33 -1.61
CA VAL A 110 5.16 -0.29 -0.34
C VAL A 110 3.70 -0.71 -0.53
N VAL A 111 3.02 -0.25 -1.59
CA VAL A 111 1.66 -0.71 -1.93
C VAL A 111 1.61 -2.20 -2.21
N THR A 112 2.60 -2.73 -2.94
CA THR A 112 2.67 -4.16 -3.28
C THR A 112 2.89 -5.03 -2.04
N LYS A 113 3.77 -4.61 -1.13
CA LYS A 113 3.98 -5.27 0.16
C LYS A 113 2.69 -5.26 0.99
N LEU A 114 2.03 -4.12 1.08
CA LEU A 114 0.73 -3.98 1.75
C LEU A 114 -0.34 -4.89 1.14
N ALA A 115 -0.41 -4.98 -0.19
CA ALA A 115 -1.36 -5.86 -0.87
C ALA A 115 -1.09 -7.33 -0.57
N THR A 116 0.19 -7.71 -0.46
CA THR A 116 0.61 -9.06 -0.05
C THR A 116 0.17 -9.35 1.38
N ASP A 117 0.39 -8.41 2.30
CA ASP A 117 -0.05 -8.54 3.70
C ASP A 117 -1.58 -8.67 3.82
N VAL A 118 -2.33 -7.92 3.02
CA VAL A 118 -3.80 -7.99 2.96
C VAL A 118 -4.26 -9.35 2.42
N SER A 119 -3.62 -9.87 1.38
CA SER A 119 -3.92 -11.19 0.84
C SER A 119 -3.67 -12.30 1.86
N ALA A 120 -2.56 -12.21 2.60
CA ALA A 120 -2.25 -13.13 3.69
C ALA A 120 -3.29 -13.04 4.83
N TYR A 121 -3.69 -11.82 5.21
CA TYR A 121 -4.74 -11.60 6.21
C TYR A 121 -6.06 -12.29 5.84
N TYR A 122 -6.54 -12.14 4.62
CA TYR A 122 -7.78 -12.82 4.19
C TYR A 122 -7.62 -14.35 4.13
N SER A 123 -6.46 -14.83 3.65
CA SER A 123 -6.16 -16.26 3.63
C SER A 123 -6.22 -16.89 5.03
N ASP A 124 -5.72 -16.17 6.05
CA ASP A 124 -5.74 -16.63 7.43
C ASP A 124 -7.12 -16.52 8.08
N LEU A 125 -7.94 -15.54 7.69
CA LEU A 125 -9.35 -15.47 8.11
C LEU A 125 -10.14 -16.68 7.60
N ASP A 126 -9.93 -17.08 6.34
CA ASP A 126 -10.65 -18.21 5.77
C ASP A 126 -10.24 -19.54 6.42
N LYS A 127 -8.96 -19.74 6.72
CA LYS A 127 -8.51 -20.89 7.53
C LYS A 127 -9.21 -20.96 8.88
N LYS A 128 -9.41 -19.83 9.56
CA LYS A 128 -10.09 -19.78 10.87
C LYS A 128 -11.58 -20.10 10.76
N LYS A 129 -12.26 -19.65 9.71
CA LYS A 129 -13.69 -19.96 9.48
C LYS A 129 -13.94 -21.46 9.26
N VAL A 130 -12.98 -22.18 8.67
CA VAL A 130 -13.12 -23.63 8.43
C VAL A 130 -12.96 -24.45 9.73
N ILE A 131 -12.32 -23.89 10.75
CA ILE A 131 -12.06 -24.57 12.04
C ILE A 131 -13.19 -24.30 13.06
N THR A 132 -14.11 -23.38 12.77
CA THR A 132 -15.22 -22.98 13.66
C THR A 132 -16.54 -23.56 13.14
#